data_AF-A0A3R9QZH3-F1
#
_entry.id   AF-A0A3R9QZH3-F1
#
_cell.length_a   1.000
_cell.length_b   1.000
_cell.length_c   1.000
_cell.angle_alpha   90.00
_cell.angle_beta   90.00
_cell.angle_gamma   90.00
#
_symmetry.space_group_name_H-M   'P 1'
#
loop_
_entity.id
_entity.type
_entity.pdbx_description
1 polymer ?
#
loop_
_entity_poly.entity_id
_entity_poly.type
_entity_poly.pdbx_seq_one_letter_code
_entity_poly.pdbx_strand_id
1 'polypeptide(L)'
;MYRNLVNVAKDVVNLASKKELIEREKRTYKVLLGDDLEVPDEIKILSNQIVELLMNLNLEEILALQTIMYLGRNKNSYNISPNEIFYSHLKHIKSQGVKTKEIEVNHMLDKPLGEYLTEGFRILGIEL
;
A
#
# COMPACT_ATOMS: atom_id res chain seq x y z
N MET A 1 14.92 9.75 2.38
CA MET A 1 13.55 9.89 2.91
C MET A 1 12.79 8.57 2.80
N TYR A 2 12.40 8.11 1.61
CA TYR A 2 11.63 6.86 1.45
C TYR A 2 12.36 5.58 1.87
N ARG A 3 13.70 5.57 1.84
CA ARG A 3 14.51 4.42 2.29
C ARG A 3 14.29 4.05 3.77
N ASN A 4 13.91 5.01 4.61
CA ASN A 4 13.64 4.75 6.02
C ASN A 4 12.31 4.00 6.23
N LEU A 5 11.44 3.99 5.20
CA LEU A 5 10.12 3.38 5.23
C LEU A 5 10.16 1.91 4.78
N VAL A 6 11.32 1.38 4.39
CA VAL A 6 11.44 0.02 3.85
C VAL A 6 10.94 -1.03 4.84
N ASN A 7 11.30 -0.92 6.12
CA ASN A 7 10.86 -1.91 7.12
C ASN A 7 9.34 -1.87 7.30
N VAL A 8 8.78 -0.68 7.47
CA VAL A 8 7.32 -0.52 7.59
C VAL A 8 6.61 -0.99 6.31
N ALA A 9 7.18 -0.72 5.14
CA ALA A 9 6.64 -1.19 3.87
C ALA A 9 6.66 -2.71 3.76
N LYS A 10 7.73 -3.39 4.20
CA LYS A 10 7.79 -4.86 4.24
C LYS A 10 6.68 -5.42 5.12
N ASP A 11 6.49 -4.85 6.32
CA ASP A 11 5.44 -5.29 7.25
C ASP A 11 4.04 -5.10 6.65
N VAL A 12 3.79 -3.92 6.06
CA VAL A 12 2.52 -3.61 5.38
C VAL A 12 2.29 -4.54 4.19
N VAL A 13 3.30 -4.79 3.36
CA VAL A 13 3.21 -5.70 2.21
C VAL A 13 2.91 -7.12 2.66
N ASN A 14 3.62 -7.63 3.67
CA ASN A 14 3.40 -8.98 4.19
C ASN A 14 1.96 -9.17 4.68
N LEU A 15 1.44 -8.21 5.47
CA LEU A 15 0.07 -8.25 5.96
C LEU A 15 -0.95 -8.11 4.84
N ALA A 16 -0.73 -7.19 3.90
CA ALA A 16 -1.63 -6.96 2.76
C ALA A 16 -1.67 -8.17 1.83
N SER A 17 -0.53 -8.76 1.48
CA SER A 17 -0.46 -9.97 0.64
C SER A 17 -1.11 -11.18 1.31
N LYS A 18 -0.94 -11.35 2.63
CA LYS A 18 -1.64 -12.40 3.38
C LYS A 18 -3.15 -12.19 3.34
N LYS A 19 -3.61 -10.96 3.57
CA LYS A 19 -5.03 -10.60 3.47
C LYS A 19 -5.60 -10.91 2.07
N GLU A 20 -4.91 -10.49 1.02
CA GLU A 20 -5.31 -10.71 -0.38
C GLU A 20 -5.40 -12.21 -0.73
N LEU A 21 -4.49 -13.04 -0.20
CA LEU A 21 -4.52 -14.49 -0.37
C LEU A 21 -5.80 -15.09 0.22
N ILE A 22 -6.12 -14.77 1.48
CA ILE A 22 -7.33 -15.24 2.17
C ILE A 22 -8.58 -14.78 1.41
N GLU A 23 -8.62 -13.53 0.96
CA GLU A 23 -9.73 -13.00 0.17
C GLU A 23 -9.89 -13.70 -1.20
N ARG A 24 -8.79 -14.10 -1.82
CA ARG A 24 -8.82 -14.84 -3.10
C ARG A 24 -9.32 -16.27 -2.87
N GLU A 25 -8.80 -16.97 -1.88
CA GLU A 25 -9.25 -18.31 -1.52
C GLU A 25 -10.75 -18.31 -1.21
N LYS A 26 -11.22 -17.34 -0.41
CA LYS A 26 -12.65 -17.18 -0.12
C LYS A 26 -13.48 -16.91 -1.37
N ARG A 27 -13.03 -16.06 -2.29
CA ARG A 27 -13.74 -15.84 -3.57
C ARG A 27 -13.87 -17.14 -4.35
N THR A 28 -12.82 -17.96 -4.41
CA THR A 28 -12.87 -19.28 -5.02
C THR A 28 -13.88 -20.19 -4.34
N TYR A 29 -13.86 -20.28 -3.00
CA TYR A 29 -14.82 -21.10 -2.25
C TYR A 29 -16.27 -20.61 -2.36
N LYS A 30 -16.51 -19.29 -2.33
CA LYS A 30 -17.83 -18.68 -2.51
C LYS A 30 -18.43 -19.04 -3.88
N VAL A 31 -17.61 -19.00 -4.93
CA VAL A 31 -18.02 -19.42 -6.28
C VAL A 31 -18.36 -20.92 -6.34
N LEU A 32 -17.67 -21.75 -5.55
CA LEU A 32 -17.85 -23.21 -5.53
C LEU A 32 -18.99 -23.69 -4.60
N LEU A 33 -19.25 -22.99 -3.49
CA LEU A 33 -20.05 -23.48 -2.37
C LEU A 33 -21.25 -22.59 -1.98
N GLY A 34 -21.39 -21.38 -2.56
CA GLY A 34 -22.47 -20.45 -2.24
C GLY A 34 -22.11 -19.35 -1.22
N ASP A 35 -23.07 -18.47 -0.92
CA ASP A 35 -22.85 -17.13 -0.36
C ASP A 35 -22.61 -17.04 1.17
N ASP A 36 -22.70 -18.13 1.92
CA ASP A 36 -22.74 -18.13 3.40
C ASP A 36 -21.37 -18.08 4.10
N LEU A 37 -20.35 -17.47 3.49
CA LEU A 37 -19.04 -17.32 4.12
C LEU A 37 -18.96 -15.97 4.87
N GLU A 38 -19.03 -16.01 6.20
CA GLU A 38 -18.73 -14.85 7.07
C GLU A 38 -17.33 -14.29 6.79
N VAL A 39 -17.10 -12.99 7.04
CA VAL A 39 -15.75 -12.41 6.98
C VAL A 39 -14.95 -13.04 8.11
N PRO A 40 -13.88 -13.82 7.82
CA PRO A 40 -13.09 -14.43 8.88
C PRO A 40 -12.52 -13.36 9.80
N ASP A 41 -12.53 -13.61 11.10
CA ASP A 41 -11.90 -12.74 12.10
C ASP A 41 -10.47 -12.37 11.71
N GLU A 42 -9.77 -13.25 10.99
CA GLU A 42 -8.41 -13.02 10.48
C GLU A 42 -8.31 -11.84 9.50
N ILE A 43 -9.24 -11.64 8.56
CA ILE A 43 -9.20 -10.49 7.62
C ILE A 43 -9.33 -9.18 8.38
N LYS A 44 -10.18 -9.17 9.41
CA LYS A 44 -10.38 -8.00 10.28
C LYS A 44 -9.13 -7.72 11.10
N ILE A 45 -8.50 -8.75 11.68
CA ILE A 45 -7.23 -8.63 12.42
C ILE A 45 -6.14 -8.06 11.51
N LEU A 46 -5.94 -8.63 10.32
CA LEU A 46 -4.92 -8.15 9.37
C LEU A 46 -5.18 -6.69 8.95
N SER A 47 -6.45 -6.34 8.69
CA SER A 47 -6.80 -4.96 8.33
C SER A 47 -6.49 -3.99 9.47
N ASN A 48 -6.80 -4.34 10.72
CA ASN A 48 -6.49 -3.52 11.88
C ASN A 48 -4.98 -3.35 12.07
N GLN A 49 -4.19 -4.40 11.86
CA GLN A 49 -2.73 -4.33 11.95
C GLN A 49 -2.14 -3.40 10.88
N ILE A 50 -2.65 -3.44 9.64
CA ILE A 50 -2.22 -2.52 8.59
C ILE A 50 -2.57 -1.07 8.97
N VAL A 51 -3.80 -0.83 9.45
CA VAL A 51 -4.23 0.50 9.91
C VAL A 51 -3.32 1.02 11.02
N GLU A 52 -3.00 0.19 12.02
CA GLU A 52 -2.15 0.57 13.14
C GLU A 52 -0.74 0.95 12.69
N LEU A 53 -0.12 0.15 11.81
CA LEU A 53 1.20 0.45 11.23
C LEU A 53 1.20 1.81 10.51
N LEU A 54 0.19 2.07 9.68
CA LEU A 54 0.10 3.33 8.94
C LEU A 54 -0.19 4.51 9.88
N MET A 55 -1.08 4.35 10.86
CA MET A 55 -1.43 5.43 11.78
C MET A 55 -0.29 5.82 12.72
N ASN A 56 0.68 4.93 12.96
CA ASN A 56 1.90 5.24 13.71
C ASN A 56 2.89 6.14 12.94
N LEU A 57 2.73 6.27 11.62
CA LEU A 57 3.54 7.17 10.82
C LEU A 57 3.08 8.63 10.96
N ASN A 58 3.99 9.56 10.69
CA ASN A 58 3.63 10.96 10.51
C ASN A 58 3.08 11.23 9.09
N LEU A 59 2.46 12.39 8.88
CA LEU A 59 1.82 12.72 7.61
C LEU A 59 2.81 12.70 6.42
N GLU A 60 4.03 13.19 6.61
CA GLU A 60 5.05 13.19 5.54
C GLU A 60 5.48 11.79 5.14
N GLU A 61 5.54 10.86 6.11
CA GLU A 61 5.80 9.44 5.86
C GLU A 61 4.64 8.77 5.13
N ILE A 62 3.40 9.11 5.49
CA ILE A 62 2.20 8.64 4.77
C ILE A 62 2.21 9.12 3.31
N LEU A 63 2.48 10.40 3.07
CA LEU A 63 2.58 10.93 1.71
C LEU A 63 3.72 10.29 0.92
N ALA A 64 4.84 9.97 1.59
CA ALA A 64 5.94 9.23 0.97
C ALA A 64 5.52 7.80 0.59
N LEU A 65 4.85 7.05 1.47
CA LEU A 65 4.34 5.72 1.12
C LEU A 65 3.27 5.77 0.03
N GLN A 66 2.34 6.73 0.09
CA GLN A 66 1.36 6.95 -0.97
C GLN A 66 2.03 7.23 -2.32
N THR A 67 3.10 8.02 -2.33
CA THR A 67 3.90 8.30 -3.53
C THR A 67 4.41 7.00 -4.15
N ILE A 68 4.96 6.12 -3.32
CA ILE A 68 5.50 4.82 -3.77
C ILE A 68 4.37 3.91 -4.26
N MET A 69 3.26 3.84 -3.52
CA MET A 69 2.06 3.11 -3.92
C MET A 69 1.56 3.55 -5.29
N TYR A 70 1.47 4.86 -5.55
CA TYR A 70 1.01 5.37 -6.86
C TYR A 70 2.02 5.14 -7.99
N LEU A 71 3.33 5.10 -7.69
CA LEU A 71 4.32 4.64 -8.67
C LEU A 71 4.03 3.19 -9.09
N GLY A 72 3.83 2.30 -8.11
CA GLY A 72 3.56 0.88 -8.39
C GLY A 72 2.20 0.63 -9.03
N ARG A 73 1.20 1.48 -8.78
CA ARG A 73 -0.07 1.48 -9.52
C ARG A 73 0.13 1.74 -11.01
N ASN A 74 0.91 2.77 -11.34
CA ASN A 74 1.04 3.26 -12.71
C ASN A 74 1.98 2.41 -13.55
N LYS A 75 2.96 1.72 -12.92
CA LYS A 75 3.91 0.81 -13.58
C LYS A 75 4.64 1.44 -14.77
N ASN A 76 4.88 2.74 -14.71
CA ASN A 76 5.56 3.46 -15.77
C ASN A 76 7.05 3.09 -15.82
N SER A 77 7.63 3.16 -17.02
CA SER A 77 9.07 3.11 -17.20
C SER A 77 9.65 4.51 -17.13
N TYR A 78 10.77 4.68 -16.43
CA TYR A 78 11.42 5.97 -16.20
C TYR A 78 12.87 5.93 -16.66
N ASN A 79 13.31 7.00 -17.34
CA ASN A 79 14.70 7.18 -17.79
C ASN A 79 15.48 8.18 -16.92
N ILE A 80 15.03 8.39 -15.68
CA ILE A 80 15.58 9.34 -14.71
C ILE A 80 15.91 8.62 -13.40
N SER A 81 16.66 9.25 -12.50
CA SER A 81 17.10 8.59 -11.27
C SER A 81 15.93 8.29 -10.32
N PRO A 82 16.00 7.24 -9.47
CA PRO A 82 14.98 6.93 -8.48
C PRO A 82 14.58 8.10 -7.58
N ASN A 83 15.55 8.95 -7.21
CA ASN A 83 15.26 10.13 -6.41
C ASN A 83 14.43 11.16 -7.18
N GLU A 84 14.75 11.42 -8.45
CA GLU A 84 13.97 12.33 -9.30
C GLU A 84 12.55 11.80 -9.55
N ILE A 85 12.40 10.48 -9.76
CA ILE A 85 11.08 9.82 -9.85
C ILE A 85 10.28 10.10 -8.59
N PHE A 86 10.85 9.79 -7.42
CA PHE A 86 10.17 9.97 -6.14
C PHE A 86 9.78 11.43 -5.89
N TYR A 87 10.72 12.37 -6.02
CA TYR A 87 10.46 13.77 -5.70
C TYR A 87 9.48 14.45 -6.69
N SER A 88 9.50 14.07 -7.97
CA SER A 88 8.52 14.56 -8.94
C SER A 88 7.09 14.10 -8.62
N HIS A 89 6.92 12.83 -8.22
CA HIS A 89 5.61 12.29 -7.85
C HIS A 89 5.13 12.82 -6.50
N LEU A 90 6.02 12.94 -5.52
CA LEU A 90 5.68 13.53 -4.22
C LEU A 90 5.20 14.98 -4.39
N LYS A 91 5.89 15.76 -5.24
CA LYS A 91 5.47 17.13 -5.57
C LYS A 91 4.08 17.13 -6.24
N HIS A 92 3.83 16.21 -7.17
CA HIS A 92 2.53 16.09 -7.82
C HIS A 92 1.41 15.77 -6.82
N ILE A 93 1.60 14.77 -5.95
CA ILE A 93 0.61 14.40 -4.92
C ILE A 93 0.33 15.57 -3.98
N LYS A 94 1.38 16.25 -3.49
CA LYS A 94 1.20 17.44 -2.64
C LYS A 94 0.43 18.56 -3.33
N SER A 95 0.61 18.72 -4.64
CA SER A 95 -0.10 19.75 -5.43
C SER A 95 -1.59 19.48 -5.61
N GLN A 96 -2.05 18.23 -5.44
CA GLN A 96 -3.48 17.86 -5.51
C GLN A 96 -4.27 18.19 -4.23
N GLY A 97 -3.57 18.65 -3.18
CA GLY A 97 -4.16 19.02 -1.90
C GLY A 97 -4.12 17.87 -0.91
N VAL A 98 -3.20 17.99 0.05
CA VAL A 98 -3.05 17.04 1.17
C VAL A 98 -4.20 17.22 2.17
N LYS A 99 -4.84 16.10 2.55
CA LYS A 99 -5.88 16.06 3.58
C LYS A 99 -5.32 15.71 4.95
N THR A 100 -6.17 15.36 5.91
CA THR A 100 -5.72 14.86 7.21
C THR A 100 -5.05 13.51 7.05
N LYS A 101 -4.17 13.13 8.00
CA LYS A 101 -3.48 11.84 7.97
C LYS A 101 -4.47 10.67 7.87
N GLU A 102 -5.57 10.74 8.60
CA GLU A 102 -6.63 9.72 8.60
C GLU A 102 -7.23 9.53 7.21
N ILE A 103 -7.54 10.64 6.52
CA ILE A 103 -8.09 10.60 5.16
C ILE A 103 -7.06 9.99 4.20
N GLU A 104 -5.80 10.37 4.31
CA GLU A 104 -4.74 9.83 3.45
C GLU A 104 -4.48 8.33 3.69
N VAL A 105 -4.52 7.88 4.95
CA VAL A 105 -4.44 6.45 5.28
C VAL A 105 -5.63 5.69 4.69
N ASN A 106 -6.85 6.21 4.81
CA ASN A 106 -8.03 5.57 4.22
C ASN A 106 -7.90 5.42 2.70
N HIS A 107 -7.39 6.44 2.01
CA HIS A 107 -7.14 6.36 0.56
C HIS A 107 -6.19 5.21 0.18
N MET A 108 -5.20 4.91 1.02
CA MET A 108 -4.25 3.79 0.82
C MET A 108 -4.92 2.43 1.04
N LEU A 109 -5.75 2.31 2.08
CA LEU A 109 -6.38 1.05 2.47
C LEU A 109 -7.37 0.53 1.41
N ASP A 110 -7.96 1.42 0.62
CA ASP A 110 -8.85 1.10 -0.50
C ASP A 110 -8.10 0.66 -1.77
N LYS A 111 -6.82 0.30 -1.68
CA LYS A 111 -5.98 -0.07 -2.82
C LYS A 111 -5.36 -1.46 -2.60
N PRO A 112 -4.92 -2.14 -3.68
CA PRO A 112 -4.08 -3.34 -3.62
C PRO A 112 -2.70 -3.00 -3.06
N LEU A 113 -2.64 -2.71 -1.76
CA LEU A 113 -1.51 -2.02 -1.13
C LEU A 113 -0.24 -2.87 -1.19
N GLY A 114 -0.37 -4.19 -1.06
CA GLY A 114 0.75 -5.13 -1.17
C GLY A 114 1.40 -5.08 -2.55
N GLU A 115 0.60 -5.26 -3.61
CA GLU A 115 1.07 -5.20 -4.99
C GLU A 115 1.67 -3.82 -5.32
N TYR A 116 0.97 -2.74 -4.97
CA TYR A 116 1.36 -1.39 -5.34
C TYR A 116 2.62 -0.93 -4.61
N LEU A 117 2.80 -1.26 -3.34
CA LEU A 117 4.04 -0.93 -2.63
C LEU A 117 5.21 -1.77 -3.16
N THR A 118 5.02 -3.07 -3.37
CA THR A 118 6.05 -3.95 -3.93
C THR A 118 6.58 -3.41 -5.25
N GLU A 119 5.67 -3.10 -6.17
CA GLU A 119 6.03 -2.60 -7.50
C GLU A 119 6.60 -1.18 -7.43
N GLY A 120 6.08 -0.32 -6.55
CA GLY A 120 6.59 1.03 -6.35
C GLY A 120 8.02 1.06 -5.83
N PHE A 121 8.36 0.22 -4.84
CA PHE A 121 9.72 0.11 -4.35
C PHE A 121 10.66 -0.49 -5.40
N ARG A 122 10.19 -1.46 -6.20
CA ARG A 122 10.94 -2.01 -7.32
C ARG A 122 11.30 -0.94 -8.35
N ILE A 123 10.36 -0.05 -8.71
CA ILE A 123 10.62 1.10 -9.60
C ILE A 123 11.71 2.02 -9.03
N LEU A 124 11.79 2.15 -7.70
CA LEU A 124 12.82 2.92 -7.01
C LEU A 124 14.13 2.16 -6.79
N GLY A 125 14.25 0.94 -7.33
CA GLY A 125 15.45 0.10 -7.21
C GLY A 125 15.64 -0.49 -5.81
N ILE A 126 14.55 -0.76 -5.09
CA ILE A 126 14.56 -1.37 -3.75
C ILE A 126 13.71 -2.63 -3.78
N GLU A 127 14.27 -3.73 -3.27
CA GLU A 127 13.56 -4.98 -3.08
C GLU A 127 13.00 -5.06 -1.66
N LEU A 128 11.70 -5.37 -1.54
CA LEU A 128 11.01 -5.57 -0.27
C LEU A 128 11.06 -7.05 0.12
#